data_AF-A0AAJ1RQP9-F1
#
_entry.id   AF-A0AAJ1RQP9-F1
#
_cell.length_a   1.000
_cell.length_b   1.000
_cell.length_c   1.000
_cell.angle_alpha   90.00
_cell.angle_beta   90.00
_cell.angle_gamma   90.00
#
_symmetry.space_group_name_H-M   'P 1'
#
loop_
_entity.id
_entity.type
_entity.pdbx_description
1 polymer ?
#
loop_
_entity_poly.entity_id
_entity_poly.type
_entity_poly.pdbx_seq_one_letter_code
_entity_poly.pdbx_strand_id
1 'polypeptide(L)'
;MSVTTVLFDVLWDEYILWSILVGAIAFGWLYHHTFWFRSYDGEDPPNVDLLEVGVFPRHNDDMRLEVTWTILPFVLIVYLTYISWAPLDAVW
;
A
#
# COMPACT_ATOMS: atom_id res chain seq x y z
N MET A 1 -10.12 -35.14 -1.92
CA MET A 1 -10.32 -33.71 -1.58
C MET A 1 -11.64 -33.26 -2.18
N SER A 2 -12.41 -32.44 -1.47
CA SER A 2 -13.62 -31.83 -2.03
C SER A 2 -13.24 -30.67 -2.95
N VAL A 3 -14.11 -30.29 -3.88
CA VAL A 3 -13.90 -29.10 -4.72
C VAL A 3 -13.70 -27.85 -3.87
N THR A 4 -14.42 -27.75 -2.75
CA THR A 4 -14.30 -26.64 -1.78
C THR A 4 -12.93 -26.55 -1.11
N THR A 5 -12.25 -27.67 -0.86
CA THR A 5 -10.89 -27.64 -0.26
C THR A 5 -9.87 -27.12 -1.26
N VAL A 6 -9.96 -27.52 -2.53
CA VAL A 6 -9.07 -27.04 -3.59
C VAL A 6 -9.27 -25.54 -3.86
N LEU A 7 -10.52 -25.07 -3.90
CA LEU A 7 -10.82 -23.64 -4.08
C LEU A 7 -10.30 -22.78 -2.92
N PHE A 8 -10.41 -23.29 -1.69
CA PHE A 8 -9.86 -22.62 -0.52
C PHE A 8 -8.33 -22.50 -0.59
N ASP A 9 -7.62 -23.59 -0.88
CA ASP A 9 -6.16 -23.61 -0.91
C ASP A 9 -5.60 -22.62 -1.96
N VAL A 10 -6.23 -22.56 -3.14
CA VAL A 10 -5.84 -21.62 -4.20
C VAL A 10 -6.07 -20.17 -3.78
N LEU A 11 -7.22 -19.85 -3.18
CA LEU A 11 -7.49 -18.49 -2.71
C LEU A 11 -6.57 -18.10 -1.55
N TRP A 12 -6.28 -19.04 -0.65
CA TRP A 12 -5.34 -18.82 0.44
C TRP A 12 -3.97 -18.40 -0.10
N ASP A 13 -3.41 -19.15 -1.04
CA ASP A 13 -2.11 -18.84 -1.63
C ASP A 13 -2.10 -17.47 -2.33
N GLU A 14 -3.16 -17.16 -3.08
CA GLU A 14 -3.30 -15.88 -3.77
C GLU A 14 -3.36 -14.69 -2.78
N TYR A 15 -4.17 -14.80 -1.73
CA TYR A 15 -4.29 -13.74 -0.71
C TYR A 15 -3.00 -13.56 0.09
N ILE A 16 -2.32 -14.65 0.44
CA ILE A 16 -1.03 -14.58 1.15
C ILE A 16 0.03 -13.92 0.27
N LEU A 17 0.09 -14.29 -1.02
CA LEU A 17 1.03 -13.68 -1.98
C LEU A 17 0.84 -12.16 -2.06
N TRP A 18 -0.40 -11.70 -2.28
CA TRP A 18 -0.68 -10.27 -2.37
C TRP A 18 -0.48 -9.54 -1.05
N SER A 19 -0.81 -10.16 0.08
CA SER A 19 -0.56 -9.58 1.41
C SER A 19 0.93 -9.37 1.67
N ILE A 20 1.76 -10.35 1.33
CA ILE A 20 3.22 -10.23 1.46
C ILE A 20 3.76 -9.15 0.51
N LEU A 21 3.32 -9.12 -0.74
CA LEU A 21 3.78 -8.14 -1.72
C LEU A 21 3.42 -6.71 -1.30
N VAL A 22 2.15 -6.46 -0.97
CA VAL A 22 1.69 -5.13 -0.54
C VAL A 22 2.34 -4.74 0.78
N GLY A 23 2.42 -5.68 1.73
CA GLY A 23 3.09 -5.46 3.00
C GLY A 23 4.56 -5.09 2.82
N ALA A 24 5.31 -5.83 1.99
CA ALA A 24 6.71 -5.54 1.72
C ALA A 24 6.92 -4.15 1.10
N ILE A 25 6.05 -3.74 0.17
CA ILE A 25 6.11 -2.40 -0.43
C ILE A 25 5.78 -1.32 0.60
N ALA A 26 4.67 -1.46 1.33
CA ALA A 26 4.22 -0.44 2.28
C ALA A 26 5.20 -0.28 3.46
N PHE A 27 5.58 -1.39 4.11
CA PHE A 27 6.53 -1.37 5.21
C PHE A 27 7.95 -1.03 4.73
N GLY A 28 8.37 -1.51 3.56
CA GLY A 28 9.65 -1.14 2.97
C GLY A 28 9.74 0.37 2.71
N TRP A 29 8.68 0.96 2.16
CA TRP A 29 8.59 2.40 1.93
C TRP A 29 8.60 3.20 3.24
N LEU A 30 7.85 2.74 4.26
CA LEU A 30 7.82 3.33 5.60
C LEU A 30 9.20 3.30 6.26
N TYR A 31 9.87 2.14 6.25
CA TYR A 31 11.21 1.99 6.83
C TYR A 31 12.22 2.88 6.10
N HIS A 32 12.18 2.90 4.76
CA HIS A 32 13.02 3.80 3.97
C HIS A 32 12.85 5.25 4.43
N HIS A 33 11.62 5.76 4.51
CA HIS A 33 11.38 7.16 4.89
C HIS A 33 11.76 7.46 6.33
N THR A 34 11.55 6.50 7.25
CA THR A 34 11.88 6.67 8.67
C THR A 34 13.39 6.74 8.90
N PHE A 35 14.18 5.96 8.17
CA PHE A 35 15.63 5.91 8.37
C PHE A 35 16.43 6.91 7.52
N TRP A 36 15.94 7.27 6.32
CA TRP A 36 16.66 8.19 5.43
C TRP A 36 16.39 9.67 5.73
N PHE A 37 15.18 10.04 6.15
CA PHE A 37 14.83 11.44 6.39
C PHE A 37 14.88 11.81 7.88
N ARG A 38 15.97 11.42 8.54
CA ARG A 38 16.20 11.76 9.95
C ARG A 38 16.94 13.09 10.07
N SER A 39 16.44 14.00 10.91
CA SER A 39 17.16 15.21 11.31
C SER A 39 18.23 14.86 12.34
N TYR A 40 19.42 15.44 12.20
CA TYR A 40 20.51 15.33 13.17
C TYR A 40 20.66 16.64 13.94
N ASP A 41 20.98 16.53 15.23
CA ASP A 41 21.19 17.72 16.07
C ASP A 41 22.37 18.55 15.52
N GLY A 42 22.10 19.81 15.21
CA GLY A 42 23.10 20.76 14.69
C GLY A 42 23.24 20.81 13.17
N GLU A 43 22.49 19.99 12.43
CA GLU A 43 22.37 20.11 10.98
C GLU A 43 21.13 20.93 10.62
N ASP A 44 21.28 21.89 9.70
CA ASP A 44 20.15 22.63 9.12
C ASP A 44 19.78 21.96 7.79
N PRO A 45 18.81 21.03 7.77
CA PRO A 45 18.41 20.34 6.56
C PRO A 45 17.83 21.35 5.55
N PRO A 46 18.00 21.12 4.24
CA PRO A 46 17.46 22.02 3.23
C PRO A 46 15.95 22.19 3.42
N ASN A 47 15.50 23.45 3.57
CA ASN A 47 14.09 23.79 3.75
C ASN A 47 13.33 23.74 2.42
N VAL A 48 13.14 22.52 1.89
CA VAL A 48 12.47 22.29 0.59
C VAL A 48 11.00 22.74 0.63
N ASP A 49 10.37 22.61 1.79
CA ASP A 49 8.95 22.90 2.01
C ASP A 49 8.68 24.37 2.42
N LEU A 50 9.71 25.21 2.47
CA LEU A 50 9.62 26.62 2.87
C LEU A 50 8.86 26.80 4.20
N LEU A 51 9.18 25.96 5.17
CA LEU A 51 8.59 26.03 6.51
C LEU A 51 9.03 27.33 7.18
N GLU A 52 8.06 28.19 7.50
CA GLU A 52 8.27 29.47 8.19
C GLU A 52 7.40 29.52 9.45
N VAL A 53 7.95 30.07 10.54
CA VAL A 53 7.26 30.14 11.83
C VAL A 53 6.04 31.05 11.73
N GLY A 54 4.85 30.52 12.02
CA GLY A 54 3.60 31.29 11.99
C GLY A 54 2.97 31.44 10.60
N VAL A 55 3.54 30.80 9.57
CA VAL A 55 2.98 30.72 8.22
C VAL A 55 2.53 29.30 7.94
N PHE A 56 1.39 29.14 7.26
CA PHE A 56 0.97 27.81 6.84
C PHE A 56 1.95 27.27 5.80
N PRO A 57 2.47 26.03 5.95
CA PRO A 57 3.41 25.44 5.02
C PRO A 57 2.92 25.48 3.57
N ARG A 58 3.86 25.51 2.63
CA ARG A 58 3.54 25.31 1.22
C ARG A 58 2.84 23.96 1.06
N HIS A 59 1.75 23.91 0.30
CA HIS A 59 1.15 22.63 -0.07
C HIS A 59 2.15 21.84 -0.89
N ASN A 60 2.65 20.74 -0.32
CA ASN A 60 3.50 19.77 -0.98
C ASN A 60 2.62 18.57 -1.33
N ASP A 61 1.95 18.66 -2.47
CA ASP A 61 1.08 17.63 -3.03
C ASP A 61 1.56 17.27 -4.44
N ASP A 62 1.52 15.98 -4.75
CA ASP A 62 1.73 15.44 -6.08
C ASP A 62 0.51 14.60 -6.46
N MET A 63 -0.37 15.21 -7.27
CA MET A 63 -1.56 14.57 -7.81
C MET A 63 -1.28 13.23 -8.49
N ARG A 64 -0.10 13.05 -9.11
CA ARG A 64 0.27 11.78 -9.74
C ARG A 64 0.52 10.70 -8.69
N LEU A 65 1.17 11.08 -7.61
CA LEU A 65 1.44 10.20 -6.48
C LEU A 65 0.11 9.79 -5.83
N GLU A 66 -0.75 10.75 -5.49
CA GLU A 66 -2.06 10.47 -4.88
C GLU A 66 -2.91 9.52 -5.72
N VAL A 67 -3.00 9.77 -7.04
CA VAL A 67 -3.73 8.89 -7.96
C VAL A 67 -3.09 7.50 -8.02
N THR A 68 -1.77 7.40 -8.05
CA THR A 68 -1.06 6.11 -8.08
C THR A 68 -1.36 5.30 -6.82
N TRP A 69 -1.22 5.92 -5.64
CA TRP A 69 -1.45 5.27 -4.35
C TRP A 69 -2.93 4.98 -4.05
N THR A 70 -3.86 5.56 -4.81
CA THR A 70 -5.29 5.27 -4.70
C THR A 70 -5.74 4.19 -5.68
N ILE A 71 -5.39 4.34 -6.97
CA ILE A 71 -5.89 3.47 -8.03
C ILE A 71 -5.23 2.10 -8.00
N LEU A 72 -3.92 2.02 -7.73
CA LEU A 72 -3.21 0.75 -7.71
C LEU A 72 -3.77 -0.23 -6.66
N PRO A 73 -3.92 0.13 -5.38
CA PRO A 73 -4.55 -0.78 -4.41
C PRO A 73 -6.03 -1.02 -4.72
N PHE A 74 -6.75 -0.03 -5.26
CA PHE A 74 -8.15 -0.22 -5.64
C PHE A 74 -8.32 -1.32 -6.69
N VAL A 75 -7.50 -1.32 -7.75
CA VAL A 75 -7.53 -2.36 -8.79
C VAL A 75 -7.23 -3.74 -8.20
N LEU A 76 -6.27 -3.85 -7.28
CA LEU A 76 -5.97 -5.10 -6.60
C LEU A 76 -7.18 -5.63 -5.81
N ILE A 77 -7.87 -4.75 -5.06
CA ILE A 77 -9.06 -5.15 -4.30
C ILE A 77 -10.20 -5.60 -5.23
N VAL A 78 -10.41 -4.92 -6.36
CA VAL A 78 -11.40 -5.35 -7.37
C VAL A 78 -11.08 -6.76 -7.87
N TYR A 79 -9.81 -7.04 -8.18
CA TYR A 79 -9.37 -8.37 -8.60
C TYR A 79 -9.60 -9.43 -7.53
N LEU A 80 -9.18 -9.18 -6.27
CA LEU A 80 -9.36 -10.12 -5.16
C LEU A 80 -10.84 -10.39 -4.87
N THR A 81 -11.68 -9.37 -5.02
CA THR A 81 -13.14 -9.50 -4.88
C THR A 81 -13.73 -10.38 -5.99
N TYR A 82 -13.25 -10.21 -7.22
CA TYR A 82 -13.71 -10.99 -8.38
C TYR A 82 -13.41 -12.49 -8.22
N ILE A 83 -12.17 -12.85 -7.85
CA ILE A 83 -11.80 -14.27 -7.66
C ILE A 83 -12.52 -14.91 -6.46
N SER A 84 -12.92 -14.12 -5.47
CA SER A 84 -13.65 -14.59 -4.29
C SER A 84 -15.08 -15.05 -4.60
N TRP A 85 -15.59 -14.81 -5.81
CA TRP A 85 -16.89 -15.33 -6.25
C TRP A 85 -16.86 -16.83 -6.55
N ALA A 86 -15.71 -17.41 -6.91
CA ALA A 86 -15.60 -18.83 -7.25
C ALA A 86 -16.09 -19.79 -6.14
N PRO A 87 -15.68 -19.65 -4.86
CA PRO A 87 -16.22 -20.50 -3.79
C PRO A 87 -17.68 -20.20 -3.45
N LEU A 88 -18.16 -18.97 -3.67
CA LEU A 88 -19.59 -18.64 -3.48
C LEU A 88 -20.44 -19.39 -4.51
N ASP A 89 -20.05 -19.36 -5.78
CA ASP A 89 -20.72 -20.10 -6.86
C ASP A 89 -20.64 -21.62 -6.65
N ALA A 90 -19.55 -22.14 -6.08
CA ALA A 90 -19.42 -23.57 -5.82
C ALA A 90 -20.30 -24.11 -4.68
N VAL A 91 -20.83 -23.23 -3.82
CA VAL A 91 -21.66 -23.60 -2.66
C VAL A 91 -23.16 -23.49 -2.95
N TRP A 92 -23.56 -22.60 -3.88
CA TRP A 92 -24.95 -22.30 -4.21
C TRP A 92 -25.38 -22.91 -5.54
#